data_AF-A0A821K4K8-F1
#
_entry.id   AF-A0A821K4K8-F1
#
_cell.length_a   1.000
_cell.length_b   1.000
_cell.length_c   1.000
_cell.angle_alpha   90.00
_cell.angle_beta   90.00
_cell.angle_gamma   90.00
#
_symmetry.space_group_name_H-M   'P 1'
#
loop_
_entity.id
_entity.type
_entity.pdbx_description
1 polymer ?
#
loop_
_entity_poly.entity_id
_entity_poly.type
_entity_poly.pdbx_seq_one_letter_code
_entity_poly.pdbx_strand_id
1 'polypeptide(L)'
;LQKAGDIPSGIVDLWIETGKRKECTYTWDMNRNTNVYYPSNTYRPRARFDRLYYRPSKENAIQFKPVYFELEGLEKLPSIKRYCSDHWAIQTYFDI
;
A
#
# COMPACT_ATOMS: atom_id res chain seq x y z
N LEU A 1 8.57 -25.18 -10.70
CA LEU A 1 8.90 -23.98 -11.49
C LEU A 1 8.12 -22.81 -10.90
N GLN A 2 8.79 -21.72 -10.52
CA GLN A 2 8.13 -20.50 -10.05
C GLN A 2 7.40 -19.86 -11.24
N LYS A 3 6.13 -19.43 -11.07
CA LYS A 3 5.39 -18.82 -12.17
C LYS A 3 5.91 -17.40 -12.40
N ALA A 4 5.90 -16.96 -13.66
CA ALA A 4 6.21 -15.57 -13.97
C ALA A 4 5.22 -14.65 -13.24
N GLY A 5 5.74 -13.72 -12.43
CA GLY A 5 4.96 -12.79 -11.61
C GLY A 5 4.84 -13.16 -10.12
N ASP A 6 5.35 -14.32 -9.69
CA ASP A 6 5.43 -14.66 -8.27
C ASP A 6 6.52 -13.84 -7.56
N ILE A 7 6.35 -13.60 -6.26
CA ILE A 7 7.36 -12.96 -5.42
C ILE A 7 8.53 -13.94 -5.22
N PRO A 8 9.79 -13.55 -5.46
CA PRO A 8 10.96 -14.41 -5.23
C PRO A 8 11.03 -14.95 -3.80
N SER A 9 11.60 -16.15 -3.64
CA SER A 9 11.81 -16.75 -2.32
C SER A 9 12.58 -15.81 -1.37
N GLY A 10 12.14 -15.74 -0.12
CA GLY A 10 12.72 -14.87 0.90
C GLY A 10 12.39 -13.38 0.75
N ILE A 11 11.56 -12.98 -0.20
CA ILE A 11 10.97 -11.63 -0.26
C ILE A 11 9.51 -11.72 0.19
N VAL A 12 9.07 -10.78 1.01
CA VAL A 12 7.69 -10.65 1.49
C VAL A 12 7.09 -9.33 1.02
N ASP A 13 5.78 -9.32 0.79
CA ASP A 13 4.97 -8.11 0.59
C ASP A 13 4.51 -7.64 1.97
N LEU A 14 4.81 -6.41 2.34
CA LEU A 14 4.56 -5.92 3.70
C LEU A 14 3.08 -5.89 4.06
N TRP A 15 2.19 -5.52 3.14
CA TRP A 15 0.75 -5.55 3.39
C TRP A 15 0.28 -6.98 3.67
N ILE A 16 0.88 -7.96 2.99
CA ILE A 16 0.61 -9.38 3.24
C ILE A 16 1.12 -9.81 4.61
N GLU A 17 2.37 -9.47 4.92
CA GLU A 17 3.05 -9.84 6.16
C GLU A 17 2.37 -9.25 7.40
N THR A 18 1.91 -8.01 7.32
CA THR A 18 1.21 -7.32 8.42
C THR A 18 -0.30 -7.61 8.46
N GLY A 19 -0.75 -8.73 7.88
CA GLY A 19 -2.10 -9.25 8.08
C GLY A 19 -3.16 -8.85 7.06
N LYS A 20 -2.79 -8.26 5.91
CA LYS A 20 -3.71 -7.98 4.78
C LYS A 20 -4.94 -7.14 5.17
N ARG A 21 -4.73 -6.12 6.00
CA ARG A 21 -5.82 -5.24 6.45
C ARG A 21 -6.59 -4.63 5.27
N LYS A 22 -7.92 -4.69 5.34
CA LYS A 22 -8.80 -4.26 4.24
C LYS A 22 -8.78 -2.74 4.06
N GLU A 23 -8.60 -2.00 5.15
CA GLU A 23 -8.66 -0.53 5.19
C GLU A 23 -7.51 0.11 4.39
N CYS A 24 -6.37 -0.58 4.32
CA CYS A 24 -5.16 -0.16 3.62
C CYS A 24 -4.84 -1.00 2.37
N THR A 25 -5.82 -1.70 1.79
CA THR A 25 -5.59 -2.55 0.61
C THR A 25 -5.37 -1.75 -0.68
N TYR A 26 -6.13 -0.69 -0.91
CA TYR A 26 -6.10 0.05 -2.17
C TYR A 26 -5.36 1.38 -1.97
N THR A 27 -4.20 1.51 -2.58
CA THR A 27 -3.37 2.72 -2.53
C THR A 27 -3.80 3.73 -3.59
N TRP A 28 -4.56 3.29 -4.59
CA TRP A 28 -5.26 4.15 -5.53
C TRP A 28 -6.72 3.72 -5.59
N ASP A 29 -7.65 4.61 -5.22
CA ASP A 29 -9.06 4.28 -5.08
C ASP A 29 -9.97 5.44 -5.45
N MET A 30 -10.60 5.39 -6.62
CA MET A 30 -11.51 6.43 -7.10
C MET A 30 -12.85 6.47 -6.37
N ASN A 31 -13.15 5.51 -5.49
CA ASN A 31 -14.31 5.61 -4.60
C ASN A 31 -14.05 6.58 -3.44
N ARG A 32 -12.79 6.73 -3.02
CA ARG A 32 -12.38 7.53 -1.87
C ARG A 32 -11.63 8.80 -2.30
N ASN A 33 -10.90 8.75 -3.41
CA ASN A 33 -10.11 9.86 -3.93
C ASN A 33 -10.82 10.51 -5.12
N THR A 34 -11.00 11.83 -5.07
CA THR A 34 -11.72 12.61 -6.09
C THR A 34 -10.79 13.48 -6.94
N ASN A 35 -9.47 13.28 -6.89
CA ASN A 35 -8.52 14.13 -7.61
C ASN A 35 -8.55 13.91 -9.12
N VAL A 36 -8.83 12.68 -9.55
CA VAL A 36 -8.91 12.28 -10.96
C VAL A 36 -10.36 11.99 -11.33
N TYR A 37 -10.75 12.40 -12.53
CA TYR A 37 -12.07 12.13 -13.08
C TYR A 37 -12.09 10.82 -13.87
N TYR A 38 -13.16 10.04 -13.72
CA TYR A 38 -13.40 8.85 -14.54
C TYR A 38 -14.81 8.90 -15.12
N PRO A 39 -15.00 8.77 -16.44
CA PRO A 39 -16.25 9.08 -17.14
C PRO A 39 -17.39 8.09 -16.95
N SER A 40 -17.24 7.08 -16.09
CA SER A 40 -18.34 6.19 -15.71
C SER A 40 -19.10 6.75 -14.50
N ASN A 41 -20.33 6.31 -14.23
CA ASN A 41 -21.00 6.52 -12.95
C ASN A 41 -21.34 5.21 -12.22
N THR A 42 -21.12 4.07 -12.88
CA THR A 42 -21.43 2.74 -12.37
C THR A 42 -20.19 2.00 -11.86
N TYR A 43 -19.00 2.46 -12.29
CA TYR A 43 -17.73 1.84 -11.92
C TYR A 43 -16.71 2.90 -11.54
N ARG A 44 -16.00 2.64 -10.43
CA ARG A 44 -14.89 3.44 -9.93
C ARG A 44 -13.72 2.48 -9.70
N PRO A 45 -12.67 2.54 -10.54
CA PRO A 45 -11.56 1.63 -10.41
C PRO A 45 -10.77 1.89 -9.12
N ARG A 46 -10.14 0.83 -8.63
CA ARG A 46 -9.26 0.85 -7.47
C ARG A 46 -8.21 -0.24 -7.62
N ALA A 47 -7.00 0.02 -7.16
CA ALA A 47 -5.86 -0.85 -7.32
C ALA A 47 -4.87 -0.72 -6.17
N ARG A 48 -4.08 -1.77 -5.98
CA ARG A 48 -2.91 -1.78 -5.08
C ARG A 48 -1.65 -1.65 -5.93
N PHE A 49 -1.49 -0.46 -6.50
CA PHE A 49 -0.35 -0.14 -7.37
C PHE A 49 0.92 0.02 -6.57
N ASP A 50 0.83 0.75 -5.46
CA ASP A 50 1.94 0.98 -4.55
C ASP A 50 2.08 -0.23 -3.64
N ARG A 51 3.30 -0.74 -3.53
CA ARG A 51 3.64 -1.93 -2.73
C ARG A 51 5.02 -1.76 -2.14
N LEU A 52 5.21 -2.32 -0.96
CA LEU A 52 6.51 -2.35 -0.30
C LEU A 52 6.91 -3.80 -0.07
N TYR A 53 8.09 -4.17 -0.57
CA TYR A 53 8.64 -5.51 -0.43
C TYR A 53 9.88 -5.47 0.45
N TYR A 54 10.07 -6.53 1.23
CA TYR A 54 11.18 -6.66 2.17
C TYR A 54 11.79 -8.05 2.08
N ARG A 55 13.10 -8.13 2.30
CA ARG A 55 13.80 -9.40 2.48
C ARG A 55 14.35 -9.43 3.92
N PRO A 56 13.85 -10.32 4.78
CA PRO A 56 14.43 -10.53 6.10
C PRO A 56 15.92 -10.83 6.04
N SER A 57 16.66 -10.30 7.01
CA SER A 57 18.05 -10.67 7.24
C SER A 57 18.17 -12.15 7.61
N LYS A 58 19.34 -12.74 7.40
CA LYS A 58 19.63 -14.12 7.84
C LYS A 58 19.45 -14.25 9.35
N GLU A 59 19.11 -15.45 9.84
CA GLU A 59 18.72 -15.72 11.25
C GLU A 59 19.70 -15.19 12.31
N ASN A 60 20.99 -15.11 12.01
CA ASN A 60 22.03 -14.64 12.94
C ASN A 60 22.31 -13.12 12.88
N ALA A 61 21.45 -12.34 12.23
CA ALA A 61 21.55 -10.89 12.13
C ALA A 61 20.37 -10.19 12.82
N ILE A 62 20.52 -8.89 13.09
CA ILE A 62 19.45 -8.03 13.62
C ILE A 62 18.24 -8.13 12.68
N GLN A 63 17.07 -8.40 13.26
CA GLN A 63 15.83 -8.64 12.54
C GLN A 63 14.95 -7.40 12.60
N PHE A 64 14.66 -6.81 11.44
CA PHE A 64 13.62 -5.81 11.32
C PHE A 64 12.29 -6.52 11.13
N LYS A 65 11.40 -6.45 12.13
CA LYS A 65 10.08 -7.04 12.06
C LYS A 65 9.05 -5.99 11.63
N PRO A 66 8.43 -6.10 10.45
CA PRO A 66 7.36 -5.19 10.07
C PRO A 66 6.14 -5.41 10.99
N VAL A 67 5.66 -4.34 11.64
CA VAL A 67 4.52 -4.42 12.56
C VAL A 67 3.39 -3.48 12.19
N TYR A 68 3.59 -2.63 11.17
CA TYR A 68 2.63 -1.62 10.76
C TYR A 68 2.63 -1.43 9.24
N PHE A 69 1.44 -1.32 8.66
CA PHE A 69 1.22 -0.93 7.27
C PHE A 69 -0.12 -0.20 7.17
N GLU A 70 -0.09 1.10 6.89
CA GLU A 70 -1.28 1.93 6.75
C GLU A 70 -1.16 2.92 5.60
N LEU A 71 -2.28 3.58 5.32
CA LEU A 71 -2.38 4.63 4.32
C LEU A 71 -2.34 6.01 4.96
N GLU A 72 -1.57 6.91 4.34
CA GLU A 72 -1.43 8.30 4.75
C GLU A 72 -1.87 9.27 3.65
N GLY A 73 -2.11 10.53 4.05
CA GLY A 73 -2.59 11.57 3.14
C GLY A 73 -4.07 11.43 2.79
N LEU A 74 -4.86 10.82 3.67
CA LEU A 74 -6.29 10.57 3.52
C LEU A 74 -7.18 11.82 3.71
N GLU A 75 -6.58 12.95 4.05
CA GLU A 75 -7.28 14.22 4.28
C GLU A 75 -7.19 15.15 3.07
N LYS A 76 -8.25 15.92 2.84
CA LYS A 76 -8.25 16.97 1.82
C LYS A 76 -7.53 18.21 2.34
N LEU A 77 -6.69 18.79 1.51
CA LEU A 77 -6.06 20.08 1.75
C LEU A 77 -7.16 21.16 1.88
N PRO A 78 -7.24 21.89 3.01
CA PRO A 78 -8.38 22.77 3.30
C PRO A 78 -8.59 23.90 2.27
N SER A 79 -7.52 24.42 1.68
CA SER A 79 -7.53 25.54 0.74
C SER A 79 -8.03 25.16 -0.65
N ILE A 80 -7.70 23.95 -1.12
CA ILE A 80 -7.99 23.51 -2.50
C ILE A 80 -9.00 22.36 -2.58
N LYS A 81 -9.44 21.81 -1.43
CA LYS A 81 -10.41 20.71 -1.31
C LYS A 81 -10.04 19.47 -2.14
N ARG A 82 -8.75 19.24 -2.35
CA ARG A 82 -8.15 18.09 -3.02
C ARG A 82 -7.26 17.31 -2.07
N TYR A 83 -7.07 16.03 -2.34
CA TYR A 83 -6.07 15.22 -1.64
C TYR A 83 -4.67 15.59 -2.11
N CYS A 84 -3.64 15.24 -1.34
CA CYS A 84 -2.24 15.53 -1.70
C CYS A 84 -1.81 14.87 -3.03
N SER A 85 -2.38 13.72 -3.35
CA SER A 85 -2.16 12.95 -4.59
C SER A 85 -3.45 12.18 -4.93
N ASP A 86 -3.54 11.63 -6.14
CA ASP A 86 -4.57 10.63 -6.48
C ASP A 86 -4.24 9.24 -5.93
N HIS A 87 -3.00 9.04 -5.48
CA HIS A 87 -2.55 7.90 -4.67
C HIS A 87 -2.51 8.26 -3.17
N TRP A 88 -2.72 7.26 -2.31
CA TRP A 88 -2.44 7.30 -0.88
C TRP A 88 -1.01 6.86 -0.62
N ALA A 89 -0.33 7.55 0.31
CA ALA A 89 1.01 7.16 0.72
C ALA A 89 0.96 5.88 1.56
N ILE A 90 1.99 5.05 1.49
CA ILE A 90 2.17 3.90 2.40
C ILE A 90 3.06 4.35 3.56
N GLN A 91 2.60 4.13 4.79
CA GLN A 91 3.42 4.25 5.98
C GLN A 91 3.64 2.87 6.61
N THR A 92 4.86 2.59 7.03
CA THR A 92 5.23 1.34 7.70
C THR A 92 6.14 1.61 8.89
N TYR A 93 6.23 0.65 9.80
CA TYR A 93 7.11 0.67 10.95
C TYR A 93 7.69 -0.73 11.19
N PHE A 94 8.96 -0.76 11.57
CA PHE A 94 9.70 -1.98 11.88
C PHE A 94 10.19 -1.92 13.33
N ASP A 95 9.93 -2.98 14.09
CA ASP A 95 10.63 -3.24 15.35
C ASP A 95 12.04 -3.80 15.05
N ILE A 96 13.02 -3.48 15.90
CA ILE A 96 14.43 -3.89 15.81
C ILE A 96 14.80 -4.74 17.01
#